data_AF-A0AAE0YBI2-F1
#
_entry.id   AF-A0AAE0YBI2-F1
#
_cell.length_a   1.000
_cell.length_b   1.000
_cell.length_c   1.000
_cell.angle_alpha   90.00
_cell.angle_beta   90.00
_cell.angle_gamma   90.00
#
_symmetry.space_group_name_H-M   'P 1'
#
loop_
_entity.id
_entity.type
_entity.pdbx_description
1 polymer ?
#
loop_
_entity_poly.entity_id
_entity_poly.type
_entity_poly.pdbx_seq_one_letter_code
_entity_poly.pdbx_strand_id
1 'polypeptide(L)'
;MYARNSITALVVIATLALHSGCQAQTPCTTDGWFGPNCQYQCHCAGSAPCDKHDGSCSSGCHQDWFGPACQYDRLGYSGPGWLTDSDDTTCNTGNTQTVTVTLDTPIPLTWVRVVVRNAGSLNQIQLSYQLSGSPGPQTCPGPRKAEVNDLTLDIECSTTEPVSGVTLSGSGVTGLCSLYISGGRNVALKQRALQSSKFESSSTRWNAGYAVDGTTGGNSPSTCTHTEPNSASPGWWEVTFSQAVDVTRFLIFNRGDNRIEQT
;
A
#
# COMPACT_ATOMS: atom_id res chain seq x y z
N MET A 1 -27.26 50.16 50.59
CA MET A 1 -25.96 49.68 50.11
C MET A 1 -26.09 49.33 48.64
N TYR A 2 -25.49 50.16 47.77
CA TYR A 2 -25.41 49.92 46.33
C TYR A 2 -24.30 48.92 46.05
N ALA A 3 -24.60 47.77 45.43
CA ALA A 3 -23.59 46.89 44.85
C ALA A 3 -23.71 47.01 43.32
N ARG A 4 -22.72 47.66 42.69
CA ARG A 4 -22.59 47.71 41.23
C ARG A 4 -22.03 46.37 40.75
N ASN A 5 -22.83 45.61 40.01
CA ASN A 5 -22.33 44.48 39.22
C ASN A 5 -21.46 45.02 38.07
N SER A 6 -20.18 44.64 38.05
CA SER A 6 -19.30 44.83 36.90
C SER A 6 -19.17 43.48 36.20
N ILE A 7 -19.74 43.37 35.00
CA ILE A 7 -19.54 42.22 34.12
C ILE A 7 -18.27 42.50 33.31
N THR A 8 -17.17 41.85 33.65
CA THR A 8 -15.93 41.90 32.87
C THR A 8 -16.08 40.96 31.68
N ALA A 9 -16.33 41.52 30.49
CA ALA A 9 -16.30 40.76 29.25
C ALA A 9 -14.83 40.41 28.91
N LEU A 10 -14.44 39.15 29.08
CA LEU A 10 -13.18 38.61 28.59
C LEU A 10 -13.31 38.40 27.07
N VAL A 11 -12.78 39.35 26.29
CA VAL A 11 -12.59 39.17 24.85
C VAL A 11 -11.34 38.31 24.66
N VAL A 12 -11.53 37.01 24.46
CA VAL A 12 -10.46 36.11 24.01
C VAL A 12 -10.27 36.40 22.52
N ILE A 13 -9.29 37.24 22.19
CA ILE A 13 -8.82 37.39 20.81
C ILE A 13 -8.03 36.12 20.50
N ALA A 14 -8.71 35.12 19.94
CA ALA A 14 -8.03 34.01 19.28
C ALA A 14 -7.32 34.58 18.05
N THR A 15 -6.02 34.84 18.17
CA THR A 15 -5.18 35.09 17.01
C THR A 15 -5.20 33.84 16.14
N LEU A 16 -6.03 33.86 15.09
CA LEU A 16 -5.88 32.98 13.94
C LEU A 16 -4.54 33.31 13.30
N ALA A 17 -3.47 32.70 13.80
CA ALA A 17 -2.24 32.59 13.07
C ALA A 17 -2.55 31.73 11.84
N LEU A 18 -2.80 32.40 10.72
CA LEU A 18 -2.66 31.82 9.39
C LEU A 18 -1.23 31.29 9.29
N HIS A 19 -1.04 30.03 9.66
CA HIS A 19 0.17 29.29 9.36
C HIS A 19 0.15 28.94 7.87
N SER A 20 0.20 29.96 7.03
CA SER A 20 0.61 29.85 5.63
C SER A 20 2.13 29.70 5.60
N GLY A 21 2.63 28.65 6.24
CA GLY A 21 4.01 28.22 6.17
C GLY A 21 4.02 26.89 5.46
N CYS A 22 4.23 26.90 4.14
CA CYS A 22 4.80 25.74 3.47
C CYS A 22 6.23 25.62 4.02
N GLN A 23 6.39 25.05 5.22
CA GLN A 23 7.70 24.76 5.79
C GLN A 23 8.38 23.83 4.80
N ALA A 24 9.52 24.26 4.26
CA ALA A 24 10.35 23.41 3.43
C ALA A 24 10.63 22.14 4.26
N GLN A 25 10.13 21.01 3.79
CA GLN A 25 10.37 19.75 4.46
C GLN A 25 11.87 19.48 4.41
N THR A 26 12.43 19.00 5.52
CA THR A 26 13.83 18.55 5.54
C THR A 26 14.00 17.55 4.40
N PRO A 27 14.95 17.77 3.47
CA PRO A 27 15.18 16.85 2.36
C PRO A 27 15.39 15.44 2.87
N CYS A 28 14.76 14.46 2.23
CA CYS A 28 14.99 13.10 2.64
C CYS A 28 16.44 12.71 2.34
N THR A 29 17.11 12.07 3.31
CA THR A 29 18.53 11.68 3.17
C THR A 29 18.75 10.17 3.26
N THR A 30 17.73 9.40 3.61
CA THR A 30 17.83 7.94 3.77
C THR A 30 17.58 7.25 2.43
N ASP A 31 18.51 6.38 2.02
CA ASP A 31 18.34 5.56 0.83
C ASP A 31 17.15 4.61 0.96
N GLY A 32 16.40 4.42 -0.14
CA GLY A 32 15.18 3.61 -0.15
C GLY A 32 13.93 4.34 0.37
N TRP A 33 14.05 5.61 0.73
CA TRP A 33 12.94 6.42 1.26
C TRP A 33 12.80 7.75 0.53
N PHE A 34 11.56 8.23 0.43
CA PHE A 34 11.24 9.49 -0.23
C PHE A 34 10.02 10.17 0.39
N GLY A 35 9.71 11.36 -0.14
CA GLY A 35 8.54 12.15 0.22
C GLY A 35 8.57 12.79 1.61
N PRO A 36 7.42 13.36 2.05
CA PRO A 36 7.31 14.02 3.34
C PRO A 36 7.79 13.18 4.51
N ASN A 37 8.65 13.75 5.35
CA ASN A 37 9.23 13.08 6.53
C ASN A 37 9.97 11.77 6.22
N CYS A 38 10.42 11.55 4.98
CA CYS A 38 10.99 10.26 4.52
C CYS A 38 10.08 9.07 4.80
N GLN A 39 8.75 9.23 4.80
CA GLN A 39 7.85 8.18 5.31
C GLN A 39 7.47 7.13 4.27
N TYR A 40 7.83 7.33 3.00
CA TYR A 40 7.50 6.42 1.92
C TYR A 40 8.71 5.58 1.54
N GLN A 41 8.56 4.27 1.60
CA GLN A 41 9.57 3.31 1.14
C GLN A 41 9.32 2.99 -0.33
N CYS A 42 10.39 2.87 -1.10
CA CYS A 42 10.38 2.41 -2.49
C CYS A 42 10.98 1.01 -2.60
N HIS A 43 10.56 0.25 -3.61
CA HIS A 43 11.03 -1.11 -3.85
C HIS A 43 11.59 -1.26 -5.29
N CYS A 44 12.70 -0.58 -5.55
CA CYS A 44 13.37 -0.60 -6.85
C CYS A 44 14.02 -1.96 -7.16
N ALA A 45 14.11 -2.29 -8.45
CA ALA A 45 14.90 -3.42 -8.91
C ALA A 45 16.42 -3.14 -8.76
N GLY A 46 17.18 -4.18 -8.41
CA GLY A 46 18.62 -4.08 -8.21
C GLY A 46 19.00 -3.45 -6.87
N SER A 47 20.20 -2.86 -6.80
CA SER A 47 20.74 -2.27 -5.57
C SER A 47 20.70 -0.74 -5.52
N ALA A 48 20.26 -0.08 -6.61
CA ALA A 48 20.20 1.37 -6.67
C ALA A 48 19.01 1.90 -5.84
N PRO A 49 19.21 2.89 -4.97
CA PRO A 49 18.11 3.52 -4.25
C PRO A 49 17.23 4.34 -5.20
N CYS A 50 15.97 4.54 -4.84
CA CYS A 50 15.11 5.50 -5.54
C CYS A 50 15.58 6.94 -5.36
N ASP A 51 15.09 7.82 -6.24
CA ASP A 51 15.17 9.25 -6.06
C ASP A 51 14.48 9.68 -4.74
N LYS A 52 15.15 10.54 -3.98
CA LYS A 52 14.70 10.93 -2.63
C LYS A 52 13.55 11.94 -2.63
N HIS A 53 13.27 12.56 -3.77
CA HIS A 53 12.19 13.54 -3.92
C HIS A 53 10.89 12.88 -4.36
N ASP A 54 10.92 12.05 -5.39
CA ASP A 54 9.72 11.47 -6.00
C ASP A 54 9.61 9.93 -5.88
N GLY A 55 10.66 9.25 -5.41
CA GLY A 55 10.67 7.80 -5.24
C GLY A 55 10.89 7.02 -6.54
N SER A 56 11.23 7.69 -7.64
CA SER A 56 11.43 7.04 -8.94
C SER A 56 12.59 6.04 -8.92
N CYS A 57 12.40 4.92 -9.62
CA CYS A 57 13.37 3.84 -9.74
C CYS A 57 13.89 3.77 -11.18
N SER A 58 15.20 4.01 -11.38
CA SER A 58 15.81 3.98 -12.72
C SER A 58 15.75 2.63 -13.42
N SER A 59 15.76 1.54 -12.63
CA SER A 59 15.75 0.16 -13.12
C SER A 59 14.34 -0.46 -13.10
N GLY A 60 13.31 0.35 -12.86
CA GLY A 60 11.96 -0.15 -12.58
C GLY A 60 11.83 -0.79 -11.20
N CYS A 61 10.75 -1.53 -11.01
CA CYS A 61 10.38 -2.11 -9.73
C CYS A 61 10.93 -3.51 -9.54
N HIS A 62 11.19 -3.89 -8.30
CA HIS A 62 11.36 -5.30 -7.94
C HIS A 62 10.15 -6.10 -8.41
N GLN A 63 10.32 -7.36 -8.79
CA GLN A 63 9.27 -8.19 -9.43
C GLN A 63 7.96 -8.29 -8.63
N ASP A 64 8.05 -8.18 -7.30
CA ASP A 64 6.93 -8.24 -6.35
C ASP A 64 6.27 -6.88 -6.10
N TRP A 65 6.73 -5.81 -6.77
CA TRP A 65 6.27 -4.45 -6.55
C TRP A 65 5.97 -3.75 -7.88
N PHE A 66 5.02 -2.82 -7.86
CA PHE A 66 4.69 -2.02 -9.03
C PHE A 66 4.06 -0.67 -8.65
N GLY A 67 3.59 0.06 -9.67
CA GLY A 67 2.94 1.35 -9.50
C GLY A 67 3.92 2.50 -9.28
N PRO A 68 3.40 3.71 -8.97
CA PRO A 68 4.23 4.87 -8.65
C PRO A 68 5.24 4.57 -7.55
N ALA A 69 6.52 4.90 -7.80
CA ALA A 69 7.65 4.68 -6.89
C ALA A 69 7.79 3.24 -6.35
N CYS A 70 7.22 2.25 -7.07
CA CYS A 70 7.26 0.83 -6.70
C CYS A 70 6.73 0.55 -5.29
N GLN A 71 5.62 1.20 -4.92
CA GLN A 71 5.07 1.12 -3.57
C GLN A 71 3.93 0.12 -3.39
N TYR A 72 3.46 -0.51 -4.47
CA TYR A 72 2.31 -1.40 -4.43
C TYR A 72 2.76 -2.84 -4.51
N ASP A 73 2.36 -3.63 -3.51
CA ASP A 73 2.56 -5.07 -3.47
C ASP A 73 1.85 -5.72 -4.66
N ARG A 74 2.57 -6.53 -5.44
CA ARG A 74 2.01 -7.29 -6.56
C ARG A 74 1.50 -8.62 -6.03
N LEU A 75 0.18 -8.79 -6.01
CA LEU A 75 -0.41 -10.05 -5.54
C LEU A 75 -0.08 -11.21 -6.47
N GLY A 76 0.24 -12.35 -5.85
CA GLY A 76 0.30 -13.65 -6.51
C GLY A 76 -1.08 -14.14 -6.95
N TYR A 77 -1.12 -14.76 -8.14
CA TYR A 77 -2.30 -15.41 -8.67
C TYR A 77 -1.89 -16.59 -9.56
N SER A 78 -2.82 -17.51 -9.76
CA SER A 78 -2.72 -18.60 -10.73
C SER A 78 -3.50 -18.26 -12.02
N GLY A 79 -2.93 -18.63 -13.17
CA GLY A 79 -3.46 -18.30 -14.48
C GLY A 79 -2.65 -18.92 -15.62
N PRO A 80 -2.83 -18.47 -16.87
CA PRO A 80 -2.00 -18.90 -17.99
C PRO A 80 -0.52 -18.58 -17.76
N GLY A 81 0.38 -19.50 -18.12
CA GLY A 81 1.81 -19.36 -17.84
C GLY A 81 2.45 -18.09 -18.41
N TRP A 82 2.00 -17.64 -19.58
CA TRP A 82 2.46 -16.39 -20.21
C TRP A 82 2.06 -15.11 -19.44
N LEU A 83 1.07 -15.19 -18.54
CA LEU A 83 0.60 -14.07 -17.72
C LEU A 83 1.22 -14.09 -16.31
N THR A 84 1.90 -15.17 -15.95
CA THR A 84 2.49 -15.39 -14.62
C THR A 84 4.02 -15.50 -14.67
N ASP A 85 4.65 -15.20 -15.81
CA ASP A 85 6.09 -15.32 -16.03
C ASP A 85 6.90 -14.09 -15.59
N SER A 86 6.21 -13.03 -15.17
CA SER A 86 6.81 -11.74 -14.78
C SER A 86 7.58 -11.03 -15.90
N ASP A 87 7.18 -11.25 -17.15
CA ASP A 87 7.75 -10.62 -18.33
C ASP A 87 6.68 -9.80 -19.07
N ASP A 88 6.84 -8.47 -19.10
CA ASP A 88 5.94 -7.55 -19.82
C ASP A 88 5.99 -7.72 -21.35
N THR A 89 6.94 -8.51 -21.88
CA THR A 89 7.12 -8.75 -23.32
C THR A 89 6.50 -10.06 -23.79
N THR A 90 6.23 -11.01 -22.88
CA THR A 90 5.48 -12.21 -23.19
C THR A 90 4.00 -11.86 -23.23
N CYS A 91 3.33 -12.13 -24.36
CA CYS A 91 1.91 -11.79 -24.50
C CYS A 91 1.08 -12.98 -24.95
N ASN A 92 -0.23 -12.86 -24.73
CA ASN A 92 -1.24 -13.77 -25.22
C ASN A 92 -1.02 -14.04 -26.71
N THR A 93 -0.78 -15.31 -27.04
CA THR A 93 -0.63 -15.78 -28.42
C THR A 93 -1.88 -16.54 -28.90
N GLY A 94 -2.79 -16.87 -27.97
CA GLY A 94 -4.08 -17.43 -28.30
C GLY A 94 -5.04 -16.31 -28.71
N ASN A 95 -5.91 -16.56 -29.69
CA ASN A 95 -7.00 -15.65 -30.06
C ASN A 95 -8.08 -15.51 -28.95
N THR A 96 -7.71 -15.78 -27.70
CA THR A 96 -8.55 -15.72 -26.52
C THR A 96 -8.83 -14.26 -26.17
N GLN A 97 -10.12 -13.95 -26.03
CA GLN A 97 -10.62 -12.63 -25.66
C GLN A 97 -11.03 -12.54 -24.18
N THR A 98 -10.83 -13.61 -23.41
CA THR A 98 -11.18 -13.67 -21.99
C THR A 98 -10.12 -14.44 -21.22
N VAL A 99 -9.56 -13.84 -20.18
CA VAL A 99 -8.68 -14.52 -19.25
C VAL A 99 -9.18 -14.30 -17.83
N THR A 100 -9.21 -15.38 -17.05
CA THR A 100 -9.56 -15.37 -15.64
C THR A 100 -8.35 -15.85 -14.85
N VAL A 101 -8.00 -15.15 -13.79
CA VAL A 101 -6.97 -15.54 -12.83
C VAL A 101 -7.57 -15.69 -11.44
N THR A 102 -7.01 -16.58 -10.64
CA THR A 102 -7.43 -16.83 -9.26
C THR A 102 -6.35 -16.31 -8.33
N LEU A 103 -6.70 -15.39 -7.43
CA LEU A 103 -5.76 -14.82 -6.46
C LEU A 103 -5.35 -15.90 -5.45
N ASP A 104 -4.07 -15.93 -5.09
CA ASP A 104 -3.55 -16.86 -4.07
C ASP A 104 -4.12 -16.55 -2.68
N THR A 105 -4.38 -15.27 -2.43
CA THR A 105 -5.03 -14.77 -1.21
C THR A 105 -6.21 -13.87 -1.59
N PRO A 106 -7.45 -14.21 -1.23
CA PRO A 106 -8.59 -13.32 -1.43
C PRO A 106 -8.46 -12.05 -0.60
N ILE A 107 -8.55 -10.88 -1.25
CA ILE A 107 -8.53 -9.58 -0.59
C ILE A 107 -9.53 -8.61 -1.24
N PRO A 108 -9.95 -7.52 -0.56
CA PRO A 108 -10.67 -6.44 -1.22
C PRO A 108 -9.84 -5.86 -2.38
N LEU A 109 -10.42 -5.84 -3.57
CA LEU A 109 -9.76 -5.31 -4.77
C LEU A 109 -9.75 -3.78 -4.72
N THR A 110 -8.70 -3.17 -5.26
CA THR A 110 -8.61 -1.71 -5.37
C THR A 110 -8.39 -1.30 -6.82
N TRP A 111 -7.35 -1.81 -7.46
CA TRP A 111 -7.06 -1.56 -8.86
C TRP A 111 -6.11 -2.62 -9.42
N VAL A 112 -6.01 -2.66 -10.75
CA VAL A 112 -5.06 -3.51 -11.48
C VAL A 112 -4.32 -2.69 -12.52
N ARG A 113 -3.11 -3.12 -12.88
CA ARG A 113 -2.37 -2.66 -14.06
C ARG A 113 -2.41 -3.72 -15.14
N VAL A 114 -2.70 -3.31 -16.37
CA VAL A 114 -2.55 -4.16 -17.56
C VAL A 114 -1.47 -3.59 -18.47
N VAL A 115 -0.66 -4.48 -19.03
CA VAL A 115 0.35 -4.17 -20.05
C VAL A 115 -0.02 -4.89 -21.33
N VAL A 116 0.02 -4.20 -22.46
CA VAL A 116 -0.37 -4.75 -23.78
C VAL A 116 0.73 -4.57 -24.82
N ARG A 117 0.68 -5.39 -25.87
CA ARG A 117 1.58 -5.32 -27.01
C ARG A 117 1.31 -4.12 -27.91
N ASN A 118 0.04 -3.75 -28.07
CA ASN A 118 -0.41 -2.73 -29.01
C ASN A 118 -1.26 -1.69 -28.29
N ALA A 119 -0.97 -0.40 -28.49
CA ALA A 119 -1.69 0.69 -27.84
C ALA A 119 -3.22 0.66 -28.05
N GLY A 120 -3.67 0.22 -29.24
CA GLY A 120 -5.09 0.09 -29.56
C GLY A 120 -5.84 -0.91 -28.67
N SER A 121 -5.14 -1.81 -27.96
CA SER A 121 -5.74 -2.81 -27.08
C SER A 121 -6.24 -2.25 -25.75
N LEU A 122 -5.66 -1.15 -25.23
CA LEU A 122 -5.96 -0.64 -23.88
C LEU A 122 -7.46 -0.32 -23.68
N ASN A 123 -8.07 0.29 -24.70
CA ASN A 123 -9.48 0.68 -24.66
C ASN A 123 -10.45 -0.47 -24.91
N GLN A 124 -9.94 -1.66 -25.24
CA GLN A 124 -10.71 -2.85 -25.58
C GLN A 124 -10.66 -3.93 -24.49
N ILE A 125 -10.20 -3.57 -23.29
CA ILE A 125 -10.14 -4.45 -22.12
C ILE A 125 -11.16 -3.98 -21.08
N GLN A 126 -11.96 -4.92 -20.60
CA GLN A 126 -12.90 -4.77 -19.48
C GLN A 126 -12.44 -5.64 -18.31
N LEU A 127 -12.56 -5.09 -17.11
CA LEU A 127 -12.24 -5.78 -15.86
C LEU A 127 -13.53 -6.16 -15.13
N SER A 128 -13.58 -7.38 -14.64
CA SER A 128 -14.59 -7.90 -13.73
C SER A 128 -13.91 -8.69 -12.62
N TYR A 129 -14.59 -8.91 -11.49
CA TYR A 129 -14.05 -9.59 -10.33
C TYR A 129 -14.96 -10.73 -9.88
N GLN A 130 -14.41 -11.71 -9.19
CA GLN A 130 -15.15 -12.84 -8.65
C GLN A 130 -15.15 -12.75 -7.13
N LEU A 131 -16.32 -12.77 -6.49
CA LEU A 131 -16.41 -12.92 -5.03
C LEU A 131 -16.40 -14.40 -4.65
N SER A 132 -15.80 -14.70 -3.49
CA SER A 132 -15.84 -16.03 -2.90
C SER A 132 -17.29 -16.50 -2.71
N GLY A 133 -17.65 -17.62 -3.35
CA GLY A 133 -19.00 -18.19 -3.27
C GLY A 133 -20.07 -17.52 -4.15
N SER A 134 -19.73 -16.49 -4.93
CA SER A 134 -20.69 -15.90 -5.88
C SER A 134 -20.86 -16.76 -7.14
N PRO A 135 -22.06 -16.77 -7.76
CA PRO A 135 -22.36 -17.64 -8.90
C PRO A 135 -21.64 -17.23 -10.21
N GLY A 136 -20.98 -16.08 -10.24
CA GLY A 136 -20.19 -15.64 -11.39
C GLY A 136 -19.57 -14.25 -11.23
N PRO A 137 -18.82 -13.78 -12.25
CA PRO A 137 -18.09 -12.52 -12.18
C PRO A 137 -19.03 -11.32 -12.05
N GLN A 138 -18.64 -10.38 -11.20
CA GLN A 138 -19.29 -9.09 -10.96
C GLN A 138 -18.58 -8.00 -11.74
N THR A 139 -19.33 -6.99 -12.17
CA THR A 139 -18.77 -5.85 -12.92
C THR A 139 -18.20 -4.81 -11.94
N CYS A 140 -17.05 -4.24 -12.28
CA CYS A 140 -16.48 -3.12 -11.52
C CYS A 140 -17.42 -1.90 -11.56
N PRO A 141 -17.79 -1.32 -10.40
CA PRO A 141 -18.67 -0.15 -10.37
C PRO A 141 -17.92 1.10 -10.81
N GLY A 142 -18.22 1.61 -12.01
CA GLY A 142 -17.65 2.86 -12.54
C GLY A 142 -16.12 2.85 -12.64
N PRO A 143 -15.52 1.90 -13.39
CA PRO A 143 -14.07 1.73 -13.40
C PRO A 143 -13.40 2.98 -13.97
N ARG A 144 -12.54 3.61 -13.17
CA ARG A 144 -11.69 4.72 -13.62
C ARG A 144 -10.45 4.13 -14.25
N LYS A 145 -10.07 4.68 -15.40
CA LYS A 145 -8.94 4.24 -16.22
C LYS A 145 -7.90 5.35 -16.22
N ALA A 146 -6.65 5.00 -15.94
CA ALA A 146 -5.51 5.93 -15.96
C ALA A 146 -4.42 5.35 -16.87
N GLU A 147 -4.16 6.03 -17.99
CA GLU A 147 -3.06 5.68 -18.89
C GLU A 147 -1.74 6.06 -18.23
N VAL A 148 -0.87 5.06 -18.06
CA VAL A 148 0.48 5.26 -17.53
C VAL A 148 1.43 5.61 -18.67
N ASN A 149 1.24 4.94 -19.81
CA ASN A 149 1.86 5.20 -21.11
C ASN A 149 1.04 4.49 -22.19
N ASP A 150 1.46 4.59 -23.46
CA ASP A 150 0.75 4.03 -24.62
C ASP A 150 0.52 2.51 -24.57
N LEU A 151 1.20 1.76 -23.69
CA LEU A 151 1.09 0.31 -23.56
C LEU A 151 0.61 -0.15 -22.18
N THR A 152 0.38 0.77 -21.24
CA THR A 152 0.10 0.45 -19.85
C THR A 152 -1.09 1.23 -19.32
N LEU A 153 -2.06 0.51 -18.76
CA LEU A 153 -3.28 1.09 -18.22
C LEU A 153 -3.56 0.59 -16.80
N ASP A 154 -3.82 1.52 -15.90
CA ASP A 154 -4.34 1.25 -14.58
C ASP A 154 -5.87 1.32 -14.60
N ILE A 155 -6.53 0.31 -14.04
CA ILE A 155 -7.99 0.18 -13.99
C ILE A 155 -8.42 0.06 -12.53
N GLU A 156 -9.11 1.07 -12.02
CA GLU A 156 -9.70 1.09 -10.68
C GLU A 156 -10.91 0.16 -10.61
N CYS A 157 -10.97 -0.64 -9.55
CA CYS A 157 -12.08 -1.53 -9.22
C CYS A 157 -12.09 -1.82 -7.72
N SER A 158 -12.66 -0.89 -6.96
CA SER A 158 -12.70 -0.96 -5.50
C SER A 158 -13.85 -1.85 -5.02
N THR A 159 -13.55 -2.86 -4.20
CA THR A 159 -14.54 -3.72 -3.55
C THR A 159 -14.42 -3.63 -2.03
N THR A 160 -15.54 -3.84 -1.33
CA THR A 160 -15.53 -4.01 0.14
C THR A 160 -15.24 -5.46 0.52
N GLU A 161 -15.85 -6.39 -0.22
CA GLU A 161 -15.69 -7.82 0.03
C GLU A 161 -14.43 -8.39 -0.65
N PRO A 162 -13.77 -9.39 -0.04
CA PRO A 162 -12.64 -10.07 -0.66
C PRO A 162 -12.99 -10.74 -2.00
N VAL A 163 -12.18 -10.48 -3.02
CA VAL A 163 -12.29 -11.11 -4.34
C VAL A 163 -11.38 -12.33 -4.42
N SER A 164 -11.87 -13.43 -4.98
CA SER A 164 -11.09 -14.66 -5.20
C SER A 164 -10.42 -14.70 -6.58
N GLY A 165 -10.82 -13.83 -7.51
CA GLY A 165 -10.29 -13.81 -8.86
C GLY A 165 -10.67 -12.55 -9.62
N VAL A 166 -9.97 -12.31 -10.72
CA VAL A 166 -10.31 -11.24 -11.68
C VAL A 166 -10.39 -11.81 -13.09
N THR A 167 -11.29 -11.25 -13.89
CA THR A 167 -11.47 -11.63 -15.28
C THR A 167 -11.29 -10.39 -16.16
N LEU A 168 -10.37 -10.48 -17.11
CA LEU A 168 -10.19 -9.52 -18.18
C LEU A 168 -10.87 -10.04 -19.44
N SER A 169 -11.71 -9.22 -20.08
CA SER A 169 -12.43 -9.57 -21.29
C SER A 169 -12.37 -8.50 -22.36
N GLY A 170 -12.57 -8.89 -23.61
CA GLY A 170 -12.61 -8.01 -24.79
C GLY A 170 -11.50 -8.30 -25.80
N SER A 171 -11.60 -7.69 -26.99
CA SER A 171 -10.66 -7.95 -28.09
C SER A 171 -9.22 -7.56 -27.76
N GLY A 172 -9.02 -6.59 -26.85
CA GLY A 172 -7.69 -6.16 -26.42
C GLY A 172 -6.92 -7.23 -25.66
N VAL A 173 -7.61 -8.22 -25.06
CA VAL A 173 -6.98 -9.35 -24.33
C VAL A 173 -6.09 -10.19 -25.25
N THR A 174 -6.35 -10.21 -26.55
CA THR A 174 -5.49 -10.90 -27.55
C THR A 174 -4.07 -10.33 -27.62
N GLY A 175 -3.86 -9.10 -27.13
CA GLY A 175 -2.55 -8.47 -27.01
C GLY A 175 -2.12 -8.23 -25.57
N LEU A 176 -2.78 -8.83 -24.56
CA LEU A 176 -2.40 -8.69 -23.15
C LEU A 176 -1.05 -9.36 -22.91
N CYS A 177 -0.15 -8.68 -22.21
CA CYS A 177 1.17 -9.20 -21.84
C CYS A 177 1.26 -9.47 -20.34
N SER A 178 0.90 -8.49 -19.51
CA SER A 178 0.98 -8.63 -18.06
C SER A 178 -0.24 -8.06 -17.34
N LEU A 179 -0.51 -8.62 -16.17
CA LEU A 179 -1.54 -8.20 -15.22
C LEU A 179 -0.91 -8.06 -13.84
N TYR A 180 -0.94 -6.88 -13.25
CA TYR A 180 -0.52 -6.68 -11.86
C TYR A 180 -1.74 -6.30 -11.02
N ILE A 181 -2.01 -7.08 -9.98
CA ILE A 181 -3.15 -6.85 -9.08
C ILE A 181 -2.62 -6.20 -7.81
N SER A 182 -3.18 -5.05 -7.43
CA SER A 182 -2.71 -4.28 -6.28
C SER A 182 -3.07 -4.95 -4.96
N GLY A 183 -2.05 -5.33 -4.20
CA GLY A 183 -2.14 -5.71 -2.79
C GLY A 183 -2.17 -4.51 -1.83
N GLY A 184 -2.03 -3.29 -2.37
CA GLY A 184 -1.95 -2.04 -1.62
C GLY A 184 -0.52 -1.61 -1.34
N ARG A 185 -0.39 -0.43 -0.72
CA ARG A 185 0.88 0.12 -0.25
C ARG A 185 0.91 0.16 1.27
N ASN A 186 2.08 0.04 1.87
CA ASN A 186 2.21 0.13 3.33
C ASN A 186 2.07 1.58 3.82
N VAL A 187 0.88 1.93 4.32
CA VAL A 187 0.58 3.27 4.87
C VAL A 187 0.97 3.43 6.34
N ALA A 188 1.41 2.35 7.01
CA ALA A 188 1.81 2.40 8.42
C ALA A 188 3.22 2.94 8.62
N LEU A 189 4.06 2.92 7.58
CA LEU A 189 5.46 3.28 7.65
C LEU A 189 5.69 4.67 8.27
N LYS A 190 6.57 4.69 9.28
CA LYS A 190 6.97 5.86 10.07
C LYS A 190 5.82 6.67 10.68
N GLN A 191 4.62 6.10 10.75
CA GLN A 191 3.50 6.70 11.48
C GLN A 191 3.77 6.65 13.00
N ARG A 192 3.00 7.44 13.75
CA ARG A 192 3.12 7.47 15.21
C ARG A 192 2.60 6.15 15.78
N ALA A 193 3.47 5.41 16.44
CA ALA A 193 3.11 4.18 17.15
C ALA A 193 3.25 4.33 18.67
N LEU A 194 2.34 3.72 19.41
CA LEU A 194 2.31 3.63 20.87
C LEU A 194 2.15 2.18 21.30
N GLN A 195 2.55 1.88 22.53
CA GLN A 195 2.35 0.59 23.16
C GLN A 195 2.11 0.76 24.66
N SER A 196 1.43 -0.20 25.27
CA SER A 196 0.97 -0.14 26.67
C SER A 196 2.07 0.12 27.69
N SER A 197 3.24 -0.46 27.46
CA SER A 197 4.42 -0.39 28.31
C SER A 197 5.65 -0.67 27.47
N LYS A 198 6.83 -0.28 27.93
CA LYS A 198 8.09 -0.58 27.24
C LYS A 198 8.90 -1.51 28.12
N PHE A 199 9.29 -2.66 27.58
CA PHE A 199 10.34 -3.45 28.23
C PHE A 199 11.64 -2.66 28.14
N GLU A 200 12.24 -2.34 29.28
CA GLU A 200 13.52 -1.63 29.34
C GLU A 200 14.57 -2.52 30.01
N SER A 201 15.70 -2.72 29.32
CA SER A 201 16.92 -3.27 29.93
C SER A 201 18.06 -2.27 29.77
N SER A 202 19.11 -2.44 30.57
CA SER A 202 20.25 -1.51 30.62
C SER A 202 20.94 -1.23 29.27
N SER A 203 20.71 -2.05 28.24
CA SER A 203 21.30 -1.90 26.91
C SER A 203 20.29 -1.95 25.75
N THR A 204 18.98 -2.13 26.01
CA THR A 204 17.99 -2.33 24.93
C THR A 204 16.76 -1.44 25.10
N ARG A 205 16.37 -0.78 24.00
CA ARG A 205 15.15 0.04 23.94
C ARG A 205 14.20 -0.60 22.96
N TRP A 206 13.01 -1.00 23.41
CA TRP A 206 11.97 -1.62 22.60
C TRP A 206 10.87 -0.61 22.30
N ASN A 207 11.02 0.14 21.20
CA ASN A 207 10.09 1.21 20.85
C ASN A 207 8.96 0.69 19.96
N ALA A 208 7.75 1.18 20.22
CA ALA A 208 6.57 0.89 19.39
C ALA A 208 6.77 1.17 17.89
N GLY A 209 7.60 2.18 17.56
CA GLY A 209 7.89 2.57 16.18
C GLY A 209 8.63 1.53 15.35
N TYR A 210 9.26 0.52 15.95
CA TYR A 210 9.94 -0.52 15.18
C TYR A 210 8.99 -1.45 14.44
N ALA A 211 7.70 -1.52 14.83
CA ALA A 211 6.69 -2.26 14.04
C ALA A 211 6.33 -1.57 12.72
N VAL A 212 6.78 -0.32 12.52
CA VAL A 212 6.43 0.50 11.35
C VAL A 212 7.66 1.18 10.73
N ASP A 213 8.86 0.67 10.97
CA ASP A 213 10.11 1.26 10.45
C ASP A 213 10.51 0.72 9.07
N GLY A 214 9.75 -0.23 8.53
CA GLY A 214 10.01 -0.87 7.23
C GLY A 214 10.96 -2.06 7.30
N THR A 215 11.41 -2.46 8.50
CA THR A 215 12.19 -3.68 8.71
C THR A 215 11.26 -4.84 9.07
N THR A 216 11.48 -6.00 8.45
CA THR A 216 10.72 -7.24 8.72
C THR A 216 11.66 -8.36 9.12
N GLY A 217 11.14 -9.42 9.77
CA GLY A 217 11.93 -10.60 10.11
C GLY A 217 12.97 -10.40 11.21
N GLY A 218 12.82 -9.32 11.99
CA GLY A 218 13.71 -9.00 13.08
C GLY A 218 13.59 -9.96 14.26
N ASN A 219 14.68 -10.11 15.01
CA ASN A 219 14.70 -10.77 16.33
C ASN A 219 15.32 -9.89 17.44
N SER A 220 15.67 -8.66 17.07
CA SER A 220 16.48 -7.72 17.86
C SER A 220 15.62 -6.65 18.52
N PRO A 221 16.08 -6.07 19.65
CA PRO A 221 15.49 -4.87 20.23
C PRO A 221 15.36 -3.67 19.31
N SER A 222 16.15 -3.62 18.22
CA SER A 222 16.15 -2.52 17.25
C SER A 222 15.22 -2.74 16.05
N THR A 223 14.50 -3.87 16.00
CA THR A 223 13.68 -4.27 14.85
C THR A 223 12.30 -4.80 15.26
N CYS A 224 12.02 -4.87 16.57
CA CYS A 224 10.79 -5.44 17.10
C CYS A 224 10.28 -4.60 18.28
N THR A 225 8.98 -4.61 18.51
CA THR A 225 8.35 -4.02 19.70
C THR A 225 8.36 -5.01 20.86
N HIS A 226 8.33 -4.53 22.10
CA HIS A 226 8.20 -5.38 23.29
C HIS A 226 7.59 -4.61 24.45
N THR A 227 6.46 -5.10 24.96
CA THR A 227 5.81 -4.60 26.18
C THR A 227 6.39 -5.26 27.43
N GLU A 228 6.20 -4.66 28.60
CA GLU A 228 6.75 -5.20 29.85
C GLU A 228 6.16 -6.60 30.16
N PRO A 229 6.98 -7.65 30.32
CA PRO A 229 6.50 -8.97 30.69
C PRO A 229 5.82 -8.96 32.06
N ASN A 230 4.86 -9.86 32.27
CA ASN A 230 4.13 -10.05 33.55
C ASN A 230 3.34 -8.80 34.02
N SER A 231 2.96 -7.92 33.11
CA SER A 231 2.02 -6.83 33.41
C SER A 231 0.64 -7.40 33.79
N ALA A 232 -0.04 -6.77 34.76
CA ALA A 232 -1.37 -7.19 35.19
C ALA A 232 -2.48 -7.00 34.13
N SER A 233 -2.21 -6.20 33.09
CA SER A 233 -3.12 -5.94 31.97
C SER A 233 -2.51 -6.44 30.65
N PRO A 234 -3.34 -6.91 29.68
CA PRO A 234 -2.86 -7.31 28.37
C PRO A 234 -2.07 -6.20 27.67
N GLY A 235 -0.99 -6.57 27.02
CA GLY A 235 -0.21 -5.64 26.19
C GLY A 235 -1.01 -5.20 24.98
N TRP A 236 -0.87 -3.93 24.61
CA TRP A 236 -1.47 -3.38 23.39
C TRP A 236 -0.44 -2.56 22.60
N TRP A 237 -0.69 -2.45 21.31
CA TRP A 237 0.04 -1.60 20.38
C TRP A 237 -0.97 -0.85 19.51
N GLU A 238 -0.67 0.40 19.20
CA GLU A 238 -1.53 1.29 18.44
C GLU A 238 -0.70 2.08 17.43
N VAL A 239 -1.23 2.28 16.22
CA VAL A 239 -0.71 3.23 15.23
C VAL A 239 -1.76 4.27 14.91
N THR A 240 -1.32 5.53 14.89
CA THR A 240 -2.14 6.67 14.48
C THR A 240 -1.69 7.16 13.11
N PHE A 241 -2.58 7.10 12.13
CA PHE A 241 -2.34 7.67 10.81
C PHE A 241 -2.54 9.18 10.83
N SER A 242 -1.58 9.91 10.26
CA SER A 242 -1.65 11.37 10.13
C SER A 242 -2.76 11.87 9.20
N GLN A 243 -3.30 10.98 8.36
CA GLN A 243 -4.39 11.23 7.42
C GLN A 243 -5.35 10.05 7.44
N ALA A 244 -6.60 10.27 7.02
CA ALA A 244 -7.54 9.18 6.80
C ALA A 244 -7.02 8.26 5.70
N VAL A 245 -7.05 6.95 5.95
CA VAL A 245 -6.61 5.91 5.03
C VAL A 245 -7.65 4.79 4.99
N ASP A 246 -7.89 4.26 3.80
CA ASP A 246 -8.70 3.05 3.63
C ASP A 246 -7.79 1.84 3.80
N VAL A 247 -7.93 1.14 4.92
CA VAL A 247 -7.14 -0.07 5.23
C VAL A 247 -7.89 -1.29 4.72
N THR A 248 -7.30 -1.99 3.75
CA THR A 248 -7.90 -3.19 3.14
C THR A 248 -7.26 -4.50 3.60
N ARG A 249 -6.09 -4.44 4.25
CA ARG A 249 -5.31 -5.62 4.67
C ARG A 249 -4.36 -5.26 5.81
N PHE A 250 -4.14 -6.19 6.72
CA PHE A 250 -3.07 -6.13 7.72
C PHE A 250 -2.02 -7.21 7.45
N LEU A 251 -0.75 -6.87 7.61
CA LEU A 251 0.37 -7.81 7.61
C LEU A 251 1.09 -7.72 8.94
N ILE A 252 1.10 -8.81 9.70
CA ILE A 252 1.74 -8.88 11.01
C ILE A 252 2.91 -9.86 10.92
N PHE A 253 4.10 -9.39 11.30
CA PHE A 253 5.33 -10.19 11.33
C PHE A 253 5.67 -10.54 12.77
N ASN A 254 5.68 -11.84 13.07
CA ASN A 254 6.01 -12.32 14.40
C ASN A 254 7.53 -12.34 14.63
N ARG A 255 7.95 -12.36 15.89
CA ARG A 255 9.38 -12.31 16.25
C ARG A 255 10.14 -13.52 15.70
N GLY A 256 11.22 -13.28 14.96
CA GLY A 256 12.05 -14.34 14.39
C GLY A 256 11.35 -15.16 13.31
N ASP A 257 10.16 -14.74 12.88
CA ASP A 257 9.46 -15.31 11.75
C ASP A 257 9.48 -14.32 10.58
N ASN A 258 9.88 -14.82 9.41
CA ASN A 258 9.77 -14.07 8.15
C ASN A 258 8.45 -14.38 7.43
N ARG A 259 7.59 -15.23 8.00
CA ARG A 259 6.26 -15.54 7.48
C ARG A 259 5.26 -14.48 7.95
N ILE A 260 4.34 -14.20 7.06
CA ILE A 260 3.29 -13.20 7.24
C ILE A 260 2.11 -13.89 7.91
N GLU A 261 1.68 -13.40 9.08
CA GLU A 261 0.34 -13.65 9.58
C GLU A 261 -0.59 -12.63 8.90
N GLN A 262 -1.59 -13.14 8.17
CA GLN A 262 -2.62 -12.33 7.52
C GLN A 262 -3.89 -12.40 8.37
N THR A 263 -4.46 -11.24 8.69
CA THR A 263 -5.69 -11.09 9.48
C THR A 263 -6.64 -10.13 8.79
#